data_AF-A0A6A4ZB45-F1
#
_entry.id   AF-A0A6A4ZB45-F1
#
_cell.length_a   1.000
_cell.length_b   1.000
_cell.length_c   1.000
_cell.angle_alpha   90.00
_cell.angle_beta   90.00
_cell.angle_gamma   90.00
#
_symmetry.space_group_name_H-M   'P 1'
#
loop_
_entity.id
_entity.type
_entity.pdbx_description
1 polymer ?
#
loop_
_entity_poly.entity_id
_entity_poly.type
_entity_poly.pdbx_seq_one_letter_code
_entity_poly.pdbx_strand_id
1 'polypeptide(L)'
;MDTNNREPTQPPRGRPVCKYGPKKKPKQYKNTVVAYSERLTIINFYESYGMPATLDAFYGHLTSNARETARKKVYSWVANRIHIQRMGSSPTTAKLRCWRALGMGTTLTRQAEEQLVRWVLDMRKDGVPVTHSMLRIMALEAAIDLGLEDHEFLAGWHWVDGFKRRHGLSLRVRTRVGQDTPEDGLEVLESFTQRVQTIMRENDIDCVYNADQTGVNYEYLPTKTLNPTGDKTIWVKCGGKTKERVTAMLLADSTGAKYPLFLVLRSTKSKVKSIVEENLTERQGFGKTVWKSVVPMQDQNDCQIYGNPTAWWNEKISMEFLKYHFAARPDRATKKVLLLWDDFSAHFTDDVVAYAQSINVMLERIPPRYTWICQPADVAWNRPLKARLRQNWLDLIRRQLHISRQRGIPFKLQPPTRATIVSWIADAWSQLPVVTIINGFKKCRLVDSVDGVPSVEEVSGGVVDDVFLAELMATSAIEDTLDPGSDIGNTLDVDDEEFVL
;
A
#
# COMPACT_ATOMS: atom_id res chain seq x y z
N MET A 1 -17.90 14.26 -56.95
CA MET A 1 -17.52 15.54 -56.34
C MET A 1 -18.38 15.70 -55.11
N ASP A 2 -17.81 15.49 -53.93
CA ASP A 2 -18.18 16.31 -52.77
C ASP A 2 -17.00 16.31 -51.81
N THR A 3 -16.47 17.51 -51.64
CA THR A 3 -15.21 17.82 -50.99
C THR A 3 -15.37 17.79 -49.48
N ASN A 4 -14.66 16.88 -48.83
CA ASN A 4 -14.59 16.78 -47.38
C ASN A 4 -13.81 17.99 -46.83
N ASN A 5 -14.53 19.07 -46.55
CA ASN A 5 -13.99 20.32 -46.04
C ASN A 5 -13.67 20.15 -44.54
N ARG A 6 -12.55 19.49 -44.22
CA ARG A 6 -12.00 19.47 -42.86
C ARG A 6 -11.22 20.77 -42.65
N GLU A 7 -11.72 21.63 -41.77
CA GLU A 7 -10.94 22.78 -41.30
C GLU A 7 -9.58 22.29 -40.77
N PRO A 8 -8.47 22.95 -41.11
CA PRO A 8 -7.16 22.58 -40.60
C PRO A 8 -7.13 22.85 -39.09
N THR A 9 -7.10 21.77 -38.31
CA THR A 9 -6.85 21.82 -36.87
C THR A 9 -5.48 22.46 -36.65
N GLN A 10 -5.46 23.62 -35.97
CA GLN A 10 -4.19 24.27 -35.64
C GLN A 10 -3.34 23.32 -34.77
N PRO A 11 -2.05 23.14 -35.07
CA PRO A 11 -1.20 22.29 -34.27
C PRO A 11 -1.12 22.79 -32.82
N PRO A 12 -1.06 21.88 -31.83
CA PRO A 12 -1.02 22.25 -30.42
C PRO A 12 0.18 23.18 -30.15
N ARG A 13 -0.11 24.42 -29.72
CA ARG A 13 0.91 25.39 -29.36
C ARG A 13 1.48 25.09 -27.98
N GLY A 14 2.41 24.13 -27.91
CA GLY A 14 3.20 23.82 -26.74
C GLY A 14 4.37 22.90 -27.09
N ARG A 15 5.59 23.30 -26.75
CA ARG A 15 6.78 22.48 -27.03
C ARG A 15 6.86 21.33 -26.00
N PRO A 16 6.96 20.05 -26.40
CA PRO A 16 7.28 18.99 -25.47
C PRO A 16 8.68 19.22 -24.87
N VAL A 17 8.82 19.02 -23.56
CA VAL A 17 10.11 19.12 -22.86
C VAL A 17 10.81 17.79 -22.98
N CYS A 18 11.77 17.69 -23.92
CA CYS A 18 12.67 16.54 -23.99
C CYS A 18 13.70 16.61 -22.84
N LYS A 19 13.64 15.64 -21.92
CA LYS A 19 14.61 15.51 -20.79
C LYS A 19 16.00 15.03 -21.24
N TYR A 20 16.14 14.50 -22.46
CA TYR A 20 17.37 13.90 -22.98
C TYR A 20 18.00 14.66 -24.17
N GLY A 21 17.52 15.87 -24.47
CA GLY A 21 18.08 16.72 -25.53
C GLY A 21 19.18 17.68 -25.03
N PRO A 22 19.96 18.28 -25.95
CA PRO A 22 21.02 19.22 -25.58
C PRO A 22 20.49 20.37 -24.71
N LYS A 23 21.29 20.75 -23.69
CA LYS A 23 20.91 21.78 -22.70
C LYS A 23 20.51 23.08 -23.40
N LYS A 24 19.40 23.67 -22.94
CA LYS A 24 18.82 24.90 -23.48
C LYS A 24 19.86 26.02 -23.45
N LYS A 25 20.12 26.68 -24.59
CA LYS A 25 20.94 27.89 -24.62
C LYS A 25 20.40 28.91 -23.59
N PRO A 26 21.26 29.61 -22.84
CA PRO A 26 20.79 30.60 -21.87
C PRO A 26 19.91 31.64 -22.58
N LYS A 27 18.80 32.01 -21.95
CA LYS A 27 17.85 32.97 -22.53
C LYS A 27 18.56 34.32 -22.72
N GLN A 28 18.75 34.73 -23.97
CA GLN A 28 19.31 36.05 -24.30
C GLN A 28 18.39 37.22 -23.91
N TYR A 29 17.08 36.96 -23.74
CA TYR A 29 16.09 37.98 -23.42
C TYR A 29 15.26 37.58 -22.20
N LYS A 30 15.23 38.45 -21.17
CA LYS A 30 14.33 38.33 -20.01
C LYS A 30 13.08 39.20 -20.27
N ASN A 31 11.97 38.58 -20.63
CA ASN A 31 10.68 39.28 -20.68
C ASN A 31 10.12 39.41 -19.27
N THR A 32 10.15 40.62 -18.71
CA THR A 32 9.44 40.94 -17.47
C THR A 32 7.96 41.09 -17.78
N VAL A 33 7.15 40.17 -17.25
CA VAL A 33 5.70 40.15 -17.44
C VAL A 33 5.04 40.64 -16.15
N VAL A 34 4.34 41.77 -16.23
CA VAL A 34 3.62 42.39 -15.10
C VAL A 34 2.27 41.69 -14.84
N ALA A 35 1.77 41.78 -13.60
CA ALA A 35 0.52 41.14 -13.18
C ALA A 35 -0.73 41.82 -13.79
N TYR A 36 -1.87 41.14 -13.83
CA TYR A 36 -3.12 41.71 -14.37
C TYR A 36 -3.60 42.95 -13.60
N SER A 37 -3.42 42.99 -12.28
CA SER A 37 -3.69 44.17 -11.44
C SER A 37 -2.89 45.39 -11.88
N GLU A 38 -1.58 45.22 -12.04
CA GLU A 38 -0.67 46.28 -12.48
C GLU A 38 -1.00 46.76 -13.90
N ARG A 39 -1.33 45.83 -14.81
CA ARG A 39 -1.81 46.21 -16.17
C ARG A 39 -3.08 47.04 -16.10
N LEU A 40 -4.03 46.69 -15.23
CA LEU A 40 -5.28 47.43 -15.08
C LEU A 40 -5.03 48.84 -14.52
N THR A 41 -4.14 48.99 -13.54
CA THR A 41 -3.71 50.31 -13.03
C THR A 41 -3.12 51.17 -14.15
N ILE A 42 -2.26 50.60 -14.98
CA ILE A 42 -1.62 51.31 -16.10
C ILE A 42 -2.64 51.69 -17.18
N ILE A 43 -3.59 50.81 -17.50
CA ILE A 43 -4.68 51.11 -18.45
C ILE A 43 -5.54 52.27 -17.93
N ASN A 44 -5.95 52.24 -16.66
CA ASN A 44 -6.79 53.29 -16.08
C ASN A 44 -6.06 54.65 -16.03
N PHE A 45 -4.76 54.63 -15.73
CA PHE A 45 -3.94 55.85 -15.77
C PHE A 45 -3.80 56.39 -17.19
N TYR A 46 -3.59 55.50 -18.17
CA TYR A 46 -3.55 55.88 -19.58
C TYR A 46 -4.86 56.54 -20.06
N GLU A 47 -6.02 56.02 -19.66
CA GLU A 47 -7.32 56.60 -20.02
C GLU A 47 -7.50 58.02 -19.44
N SER A 48 -6.91 58.29 -18.28
CA SER A 48 -7.06 59.58 -17.60
C SER A 48 -6.03 60.63 -18.02
N TYR A 49 -4.80 60.22 -18.37
CA TYR A 49 -3.66 61.12 -18.53
C TYR A 49 -2.90 60.97 -19.87
N GLY A 50 -3.27 59.99 -20.70
CA GLY A 50 -2.65 59.76 -22.01
C GLY A 50 -1.29 59.06 -21.97
N MET A 51 -0.79 58.70 -23.16
CA MET A 51 0.41 57.85 -23.31
C MET A 51 1.72 58.51 -22.80
N PRO A 52 2.01 59.80 -23.08
CA PRO A 52 3.25 60.41 -22.60
C PRO A 52 3.38 60.37 -21.08
N ALA A 53 2.33 60.81 -20.37
CA ALA A 53 2.27 60.79 -18.91
C ALA A 53 2.35 59.37 -18.33
N THR A 54 1.73 58.39 -19.00
CA THR A 54 1.79 56.97 -18.58
C THR A 54 3.22 56.42 -18.65
N LEU A 55 3.96 56.78 -19.70
CA LEU A 55 5.35 56.36 -19.85
C LEU A 55 6.27 57.03 -18.82
N ASP A 56 6.02 58.29 -18.46
CA ASP A 56 6.80 58.95 -17.41
C ASP A 56 6.51 58.35 -16.03
N ALA A 57 5.24 58.12 -15.69
CA ALA A 57 4.83 57.61 -14.39
C ALA A 57 5.27 56.17 -14.11
N PHE A 58 5.15 55.27 -15.09
CA PHE A 58 5.40 53.82 -14.88
C PHE A 58 6.72 53.34 -15.48
N TYR A 59 7.28 54.09 -16.44
CA TYR A 59 8.42 53.66 -17.25
C TYR A 59 9.51 54.72 -17.43
N GLY A 60 9.51 55.79 -16.60
CA GLY A 60 10.46 56.90 -16.72
C GLY A 60 11.93 56.51 -16.54
N HIS A 61 12.19 55.37 -15.88
CA HIS A 61 13.54 54.80 -15.69
C HIS A 61 14.06 54.02 -16.91
N LEU A 62 13.24 53.81 -17.95
CA LEU A 62 13.63 53.03 -19.12
C LEU A 62 14.37 53.86 -20.17
N THR A 63 15.34 53.24 -20.85
CA THR A 63 16.01 53.81 -22.03
C THR A 63 15.04 54.00 -23.19
N SER A 64 15.35 54.90 -24.13
CA SER A 64 14.46 55.24 -25.27
C SER A 64 13.88 54.01 -26.00
N ASN A 65 14.72 53.03 -26.34
CA ASN A 65 14.29 51.80 -27.02
C ASN A 65 13.39 50.90 -26.14
N ALA A 66 13.67 50.83 -24.84
CA ALA A 66 12.87 50.07 -23.89
C ALA A 66 11.53 50.76 -23.59
N ARG A 67 11.52 52.09 -23.56
CA ARG A 67 10.34 52.94 -23.40
C ARG A 67 9.39 52.81 -24.60
N GLU A 68 9.93 52.75 -25.81
CA GLU A 68 9.16 52.47 -27.02
C GLU A 68 8.56 51.04 -27.01
N THR A 69 9.30 50.07 -26.48
CA THR A 69 8.79 48.70 -26.27
C THR A 69 7.66 48.67 -25.24
N ALA A 70 7.79 49.45 -24.15
CA ALA A 70 6.73 49.59 -23.15
C ALA A 70 5.47 50.25 -23.74
N ARG A 71 5.63 51.31 -24.54
CA ARG A 71 4.53 51.97 -25.26
C ARG A 71 3.69 50.97 -26.08
N LYS A 72 4.36 50.14 -26.88
CA LYS A 72 3.70 49.09 -27.68
C LYS A 72 2.97 48.06 -26.81
N LYS A 73 3.53 47.71 -25.64
CA LYS A 73 2.88 46.80 -24.69
C LYS A 73 1.63 47.41 -24.08
N VAL A 74 1.67 48.69 -23.67
CA VAL A 74 0.50 49.38 -23.11
C VAL A 74 -0.63 49.41 -24.14
N TYR A 75 -0.36 49.74 -25.40
CA TYR A 75 -1.38 49.67 -26.45
C TYR A 75 -1.95 48.26 -26.65
N SER A 76 -1.11 47.23 -26.61
CA SER A 76 -1.58 45.84 -26.66
C SER A 76 -2.47 45.47 -25.47
N TRP A 77 -2.22 46.04 -24.29
CA TRP A 77 -3.07 45.85 -23.11
C TRP A 77 -4.39 46.60 -23.23
N VAL A 78 -4.37 47.84 -23.71
CA VAL A 78 -5.58 48.62 -23.99
C VAL A 78 -6.48 47.90 -24.99
N ALA A 79 -5.90 47.32 -26.06
CA ALA A 79 -6.65 46.49 -27.01
C ALA A 79 -7.30 45.24 -26.38
N ASN A 80 -6.76 44.75 -25.25
CA ASN A 80 -7.28 43.59 -24.51
C ASN A 80 -7.95 43.98 -23.17
N ARG A 81 -8.40 45.25 -23.04
CA ARG A 81 -8.91 45.83 -21.78
C ARG A 81 -9.96 44.97 -21.10
N ILE A 82 -10.98 44.51 -21.81
CA ILE A 82 -12.10 43.73 -21.25
C ILE A 82 -11.58 42.49 -20.51
N HIS A 83 -10.63 41.77 -21.13
CA HIS A 83 -10.01 40.60 -20.51
C HIS A 83 -9.15 40.98 -19.30
N ILE A 84 -8.32 42.02 -19.42
CA ILE A 84 -7.44 42.47 -18.33
C ILE A 84 -8.24 42.99 -17.13
N GLN A 85 -9.34 43.71 -17.37
CA GLN A 85 -10.25 44.20 -16.33
C GLN A 85 -10.91 43.03 -15.60
N ARG A 86 -11.49 42.06 -16.32
CA ARG A 86 -12.05 40.84 -15.72
C ARG A 86 -11.04 40.10 -14.84
N MET A 87 -9.79 40.04 -15.28
CA MET A 87 -8.71 39.34 -14.59
C MET A 87 -8.09 40.16 -13.44
N GLY A 88 -8.05 41.49 -13.57
CA GLY A 88 -7.47 42.40 -12.58
C GLY A 88 -8.42 42.71 -11.42
N SER A 89 -9.74 42.67 -11.65
CA SER A 89 -10.76 42.95 -10.63
C SER A 89 -11.06 41.77 -9.69
N SER A 90 -10.58 40.57 -9.98
CA SER A 90 -10.81 39.38 -9.14
C SER A 90 -9.60 39.11 -8.22
N PRO A 91 -9.80 38.93 -6.90
CA PRO A 91 -8.71 38.65 -5.95
C PRO A 91 -7.89 37.41 -6.29
N THR A 92 -8.50 36.39 -6.91
CA THR A 92 -7.84 35.12 -7.24
C THR A 92 -6.98 35.18 -8.50
N THR A 93 -7.25 36.14 -9.39
CA THR A 93 -6.58 36.24 -10.70
C THR A 93 -5.74 37.51 -10.89
N ALA A 94 -5.91 38.52 -10.03
CA ALA A 94 -5.22 39.81 -10.10
C ALA A 94 -3.69 39.72 -10.03
N LYS A 95 -3.14 38.74 -9.29
CA LYS A 95 -1.69 38.51 -9.14
C LYS A 95 -1.10 37.69 -10.28
N LEU A 96 -1.93 37.10 -11.15
CA LEU A 96 -1.46 36.27 -12.25
C LEU A 96 -0.77 37.13 -13.31
N ARG A 97 0.32 36.61 -13.86
CA ARG A 97 1.08 37.23 -14.96
C ARG A 97 0.68 36.67 -16.34
N CYS A 98 0.06 35.49 -16.33
CA CYS A 98 -0.45 34.81 -17.52
C CYS A 98 -1.65 33.97 -17.09
N TRP A 99 -2.67 33.92 -17.95
CA TRP A 99 -3.84 33.07 -17.75
C TRP A 99 -4.11 32.29 -19.03
N ARG A 100 -4.48 31.02 -18.86
CA ARG A 100 -4.92 30.13 -19.93
C ARG A 100 -6.28 29.58 -19.51
N ALA A 101 -7.20 29.43 -20.46
CA ALA A 101 -8.47 28.79 -20.16
C ALA A 101 -8.22 27.34 -19.69
N LEU A 102 -9.07 26.86 -18.78
CA LEU A 102 -9.11 25.45 -18.41
C LEU A 102 -9.28 24.60 -19.68
N GLY A 103 -8.45 23.57 -19.86
CA GLY A 103 -8.43 22.72 -21.07
C GLY A 103 -7.54 23.23 -22.22
N MET A 104 -7.07 24.48 -22.21
CA MET A 104 -6.23 25.02 -23.30
C MET A 104 -4.83 24.38 -23.37
N GLY A 105 -4.44 23.60 -22.36
CA GLY A 105 -3.18 22.85 -22.30
C GLY A 105 -3.36 21.34 -22.19
N THR A 106 -4.57 20.81 -22.43
CA THR A 106 -4.80 19.36 -22.43
C THR A 106 -4.67 18.82 -23.84
N THR A 107 -3.99 17.69 -23.99
CA THR A 107 -3.81 17.03 -25.29
C THR A 107 -5.10 16.38 -25.78
N LEU A 108 -5.93 15.87 -24.86
CA LEU A 108 -7.29 15.41 -25.16
C LEU A 108 -8.29 16.57 -25.09
N THR A 109 -9.33 16.49 -25.92
CA THR A 109 -10.46 17.42 -25.90
C THR A 109 -11.27 17.25 -24.62
N ARG A 110 -12.00 18.30 -24.21
CA ARG A 110 -12.88 18.24 -23.03
C ARG A 110 -13.92 17.12 -23.16
N GLN A 111 -14.48 16.94 -24.35
CA GLN A 111 -15.49 15.92 -24.62
C GLN A 111 -14.94 14.50 -24.46
N ALA A 112 -13.70 14.24 -24.92
CA ALA A 112 -13.04 12.96 -24.73
C ALA A 112 -12.71 12.69 -23.26
N GLU A 113 -12.24 13.70 -22.51
CA GLU A 113 -12.05 13.54 -21.06
C GLU A 113 -13.39 13.26 -20.34
N GLU A 114 -14.50 13.90 -20.72
CA GLU A 114 -15.82 13.64 -20.14
C GLU A 114 -16.32 12.20 -20.41
N GLN A 115 -16.05 11.64 -21.59
CA GLN A 115 -16.36 10.23 -21.89
C GLN A 115 -15.53 9.27 -21.03
N LEU A 116 -14.24 9.56 -20.83
CA LEU A 116 -13.39 8.79 -19.93
C LEU A 116 -13.88 8.85 -18.47
N VAL A 117 -14.36 10.02 -18.01
CA VAL A 117 -14.97 10.14 -16.67
C VAL A 117 -16.22 9.27 -16.54
N ARG A 118 -17.12 9.29 -17.53
CA ARG A 118 -18.33 8.43 -17.51
C ARG A 118 -17.94 6.95 -17.45
N TRP A 119 -17.01 6.52 -18.29
CA TRP A 119 -16.50 5.16 -18.26
C TRP A 119 -15.89 4.77 -16.90
N VAL A 120 -15.11 5.66 -16.27
CA VAL A 120 -14.58 5.42 -14.92
C VAL A 120 -15.72 5.22 -13.91
N LEU A 121 -16.77 6.06 -13.97
CA LEU A 121 -17.90 5.99 -13.05
C LEU A 121 -18.77 4.74 -13.28
N ASP A 122 -18.99 4.35 -14.53
CA ASP A 122 -19.78 3.16 -14.89
C ASP A 122 -19.06 1.88 -14.45
N MET A 123 -17.75 1.76 -14.72
CA MET A 123 -16.94 0.64 -14.21
C MET A 123 -16.96 0.57 -12.68
N ARG A 124 -16.97 1.72 -11.99
CA ARG A 124 -17.08 1.77 -10.52
C ARG A 124 -18.48 1.41 -10.02
N LYS A 125 -19.53 1.75 -10.76
CA LYS A 125 -20.92 1.36 -10.48
C LYS A 125 -21.11 -0.15 -10.58
N ASP A 126 -20.41 -0.78 -11.53
CA ASP A 126 -20.41 -2.24 -11.73
C ASP A 126 -19.40 -2.96 -10.80
N GLY A 127 -18.80 -2.25 -9.84
CA GLY A 127 -17.86 -2.83 -8.86
C GLY A 127 -16.46 -3.13 -9.41
N VAL A 128 -16.18 -2.82 -10.68
CA VAL A 128 -14.90 -3.08 -11.32
C VAL A 128 -13.86 -2.02 -10.89
N PRO A 129 -12.69 -2.43 -10.38
CA PRO A 129 -11.64 -1.48 -10.01
C PRO A 129 -11.02 -0.87 -11.26
N VAL A 130 -11.00 0.47 -11.34
CA VAL A 130 -10.31 1.19 -12.42
C VAL A 130 -8.91 1.58 -11.97
N THR A 131 -7.90 0.91 -12.52
CA THR A 131 -6.50 1.18 -12.21
C THR A 131 -5.92 2.32 -13.06
N HIS A 132 -4.76 2.86 -12.64
CA HIS A 132 -4.02 3.83 -13.44
C HIS A 132 -3.68 3.30 -14.85
N SER A 133 -3.40 2.01 -14.99
CA SER A 133 -3.11 1.38 -16.28
C SER A 133 -4.35 1.31 -17.16
N MET A 134 -5.50 0.96 -16.61
CA MET A 134 -6.75 0.90 -17.38
C MET A 134 -7.17 2.30 -17.86
N LEU A 135 -7.10 3.30 -16.98
CA LEU A 135 -7.35 4.70 -17.36
C LEU A 135 -6.38 5.17 -18.46
N ARG A 136 -5.12 4.72 -18.41
CA ARG A 136 -4.13 5.03 -19.44
C ARG A 136 -4.47 4.39 -20.79
N ILE A 137 -4.86 3.11 -20.80
CA ILE A 137 -5.24 2.38 -22.01
C ILE A 137 -6.44 3.06 -22.68
N MET A 138 -7.51 3.31 -21.93
CA MET A 138 -8.70 3.98 -22.44
C MET A 138 -8.41 5.39 -22.96
N ALA A 139 -7.50 6.13 -22.30
CA ALA A 139 -7.10 7.45 -22.76
C ALA A 139 -6.30 7.41 -24.07
N LEU A 140 -5.49 6.37 -24.29
CA LEU A 140 -4.76 6.16 -25.54
C LEU A 140 -5.71 5.73 -26.66
N GLU A 141 -6.69 4.87 -26.37
CA GLU A 141 -7.75 4.52 -27.33
C GLU A 141 -8.56 5.76 -27.75
N ALA A 142 -8.97 6.59 -26.78
CA ALA A 142 -9.64 7.85 -27.07
C ALA A 142 -8.76 8.83 -27.89
N ALA A 143 -7.43 8.73 -27.79
CA ALA A 143 -6.51 9.53 -28.60
C ALA A 143 -6.45 9.02 -30.05
N ILE A 144 -6.44 7.70 -30.24
CA ILE A 144 -6.51 7.05 -31.56
C ILE A 144 -7.81 7.44 -32.27
N ASP A 145 -8.94 7.40 -31.55
CA ASP A 145 -10.25 7.78 -32.09
C ASP A 145 -10.33 9.26 -32.51
N LEU A 146 -9.54 10.12 -31.86
CA LEU A 146 -9.38 11.53 -32.22
C LEU A 146 -8.35 11.77 -33.33
N GLY A 147 -7.70 10.72 -33.82
CA GLY A 147 -6.68 10.78 -34.88
C GLY A 147 -5.33 11.31 -34.41
N LEU A 148 -5.00 11.20 -33.12
CA LEU A 148 -3.70 11.56 -32.57
C LEU A 148 -2.69 10.41 -32.79
N GLU A 149 -1.46 10.76 -33.16
CA GLU A 149 -0.39 9.78 -33.30
C GLU A 149 0.24 9.42 -31.93
N ASP A 150 0.81 8.22 -31.80
CA ASP A 150 1.38 7.68 -30.55
C ASP A 150 2.37 8.63 -29.84
N HIS A 151 3.06 9.47 -30.60
CA HIS A 151 4.05 10.41 -30.09
C HIS A 151 3.45 11.74 -29.58
N GLU A 152 2.20 12.03 -29.92
CA GLU A 152 1.48 13.26 -29.54
C GLU A 152 0.82 13.14 -28.16
N PHE A 153 0.38 11.92 -27.79
CA PHE A 153 -0.25 11.66 -26.50
C PHE A 153 0.18 10.32 -25.89
N LEU A 154 0.94 10.38 -24.78
CA LEU A 154 1.46 9.18 -24.10
C LEU A 154 0.63 8.74 -22.88
N ALA A 155 -0.45 9.47 -22.56
CA ALA A 155 -1.22 9.33 -21.33
C ALA A 155 -0.32 9.20 -20.07
N GLY A 156 0.74 10.01 -20.01
CA GLY A 156 1.76 9.93 -18.97
C GLY A 156 1.25 10.41 -17.60
N TRP A 157 2.07 10.18 -16.57
CA TRP A 157 1.74 10.48 -15.17
C TRP A 157 1.17 11.90 -14.96
N HIS A 158 1.78 12.92 -15.57
CA HIS A 158 1.32 14.31 -15.46
C HIS A 158 -0.09 14.54 -16.03
N TRP A 159 -0.46 13.81 -17.10
CA TRP A 159 -1.80 13.90 -17.66
C TRP A 159 -2.81 13.21 -16.73
N VAL A 160 -2.50 12.00 -16.24
CA VAL A 160 -3.39 11.25 -15.33
C VAL A 160 -3.61 12.00 -14.01
N ASP A 161 -2.54 12.56 -13.44
CA ASP A 161 -2.64 13.39 -12.24
C ASP A 161 -3.49 14.65 -12.46
N GLY A 162 -3.28 15.33 -13.60
CA GLY A 162 -4.10 16.46 -14.00
C GLY A 162 -5.56 16.10 -14.24
N PHE A 163 -5.84 14.97 -14.90
CA PHE A 163 -7.18 14.46 -15.19
C PHE A 163 -7.94 14.20 -13.90
N LYS A 164 -7.33 13.48 -12.96
CA LYS A 164 -7.87 13.24 -11.62
C LYS A 164 -8.24 14.53 -10.90
N ARG A 165 -7.31 15.50 -10.87
CA ARG A 165 -7.54 16.80 -10.21
C ARG A 165 -8.67 17.60 -10.86
N ARG A 166 -8.76 17.59 -12.21
CA ARG A 166 -9.80 18.30 -12.96
C ARG A 166 -11.21 17.74 -12.71
N HIS A 167 -11.31 16.42 -12.53
CA HIS A 167 -12.59 15.71 -12.44
C HIS A 167 -12.93 15.20 -11.04
N GLY A 168 -12.17 15.61 -10.02
CA GLY A 168 -12.43 15.24 -8.62
C GLY A 168 -12.21 13.76 -8.30
N LEU A 169 -11.37 13.07 -9.08
CA LEU A 169 -11.10 11.63 -8.91
C LEU A 169 -9.84 11.44 -8.05
N SER A 170 -9.83 10.40 -7.20
CA SER A 170 -8.66 10.03 -6.41
C SER A 170 -8.43 8.51 -6.45
N LEU A 171 -7.16 8.09 -6.42
CA LEU A 171 -6.84 6.70 -6.20
C LEU A 171 -7.14 6.39 -4.74
N ARG A 172 -8.00 5.40 -4.50
CA ARG A 172 -8.35 4.93 -3.17
C ARG A 172 -7.83 3.52 -3.02
N VAL A 173 -7.19 3.24 -1.89
CA VAL A 173 -6.75 1.89 -1.53
C VAL A 173 -7.99 1.01 -1.39
N ARG A 174 -7.95 -0.21 -1.96
CA ARG A 174 -8.99 -1.22 -1.78
C ARG A 174 -9.19 -1.47 -0.28
N THR A 175 -10.40 -1.21 0.22
CA THR A 175 -10.69 -1.40 1.64
C THR A 175 -11.41 -2.72 1.94
N ARG A 176 -12.31 -3.25 1.08
CA ARG A 176 -13.00 -4.56 1.28
C ARG A 176 -13.50 -5.22 -0.02
N VAL A 177 -13.52 -6.55 -0.04
CA VAL A 177 -14.41 -7.38 -0.88
C VAL A 177 -15.39 -8.02 0.10
N GLY A 178 -16.66 -7.66 0.03
CA GLY A 178 -17.70 -8.16 0.92
C GLY A 178 -18.98 -7.34 0.76
N GLN A 179 -20.12 -7.97 1.01
CA GLN A 179 -21.43 -7.30 1.10
C GLN A 179 -21.57 -6.45 2.38
N ASP A 180 -20.59 -6.54 3.29
CA ASP A 180 -20.65 -5.98 4.64
C ASP A 180 -20.18 -4.51 4.66
N THR A 181 -21.07 -3.63 5.12
CA THR A 181 -20.83 -2.19 5.24
C THR A 181 -19.97 -1.85 6.47
N PRO A 182 -19.38 -0.64 6.56
CA PRO A 182 -18.77 -0.15 7.79
C PRO A 182 -19.72 -0.18 9.01
N GLU A 183 -21.00 0.08 8.78
CA GLU A 183 -22.07 0.05 9.78
C GLU A 183 -22.28 -1.36 10.33
N ASP A 184 -22.38 -2.37 9.45
CA ASP A 184 -22.48 -3.79 9.86
C ASP A 184 -21.27 -4.20 10.72
N GLY A 185 -20.08 -3.70 10.36
CA GLY A 185 -18.86 -3.93 11.13
C GLY A 185 -18.89 -3.33 12.54
N LEU A 186 -19.50 -2.16 12.72
CA LEU A 186 -19.64 -1.52 14.04
C LEU A 186 -20.66 -2.25 14.91
N GLU A 187 -21.77 -2.72 14.33
CA GLU A 187 -22.76 -3.52 15.04
C GLU A 187 -22.18 -4.87 15.50
N VAL A 188 -21.43 -5.53 14.61
CA VAL A 188 -20.72 -6.78 14.97
C VAL A 188 -19.65 -6.53 16.02
N LEU A 189 -18.90 -5.43 15.93
CA LEU A 189 -17.93 -5.05 16.98
C LEU A 189 -18.63 -4.87 18.33
N GLU A 190 -19.75 -4.15 18.35
CA GLU A 190 -20.50 -3.87 19.58
C GLU A 190 -21.03 -5.15 20.22
N SER A 191 -21.71 -6.00 19.45
CA SER A 191 -22.23 -7.29 19.94
C SER A 191 -21.12 -8.26 20.37
N PHE A 192 -19.98 -8.26 19.68
CA PHE A 192 -18.80 -9.05 20.07
C PHE A 192 -18.18 -8.52 21.37
N THR A 193 -18.01 -7.21 21.49
CA THR A 193 -17.45 -6.56 22.68
C THR A 193 -18.30 -6.86 23.91
N GLN A 194 -19.62 -6.69 23.82
CA GLN A 194 -20.55 -6.97 24.91
C GLN A 194 -20.48 -8.43 25.38
N ARG A 195 -20.33 -9.37 24.43
CA ARG A 195 -20.17 -10.79 24.73
C ARG A 195 -18.87 -11.07 25.46
N VAL A 196 -17.74 -10.55 24.98
CA VAL A 196 -16.43 -10.69 25.64
C VAL A 196 -16.48 -10.10 27.05
N GLN A 197 -16.99 -8.88 27.21
CA GLN A 197 -17.11 -8.22 28.52
C GLN A 197 -18.00 -9.00 29.49
N THR A 198 -19.06 -9.63 28.99
CA THR A 198 -19.94 -10.49 29.79
C THR A 198 -19.20 -11.73 30.27
N ILE A 199 -18.50 -12.42 29.35
CA ILE A 199 -17.66 -13.58 29.69
C ILE A 199 -16.62 -13.20 30.75
N MET A 200 -15.95 -12.06 30.58
CA MET A 200 -14.95 -11.60 31.53
C MET A 200 -15.53 -11.34 32.92
N ARG A 201 -16.67 -10.66 33.00
CA ARG A 201 -17.34 -10.33 34.27
C ARG A 201 -17.85 -11.57 34.99
N GLU A 202 -18.48 -12.49 34.26
CA GLU A 202 -19.07 -13.71 34.84
C GLU A 202 -18.03 -14.71 35.33
N ASN A 203 -16.81 -14.65 34.78
CA ASN A 203 -15.74 -15.60 35.07
C ASN A 203 -14.54 -14.98 35.82
N ASP A 204 -14.67 -13.74 36.30
CA ASP A 204 -13.62 -13.01 37.03
C ASP A 204 -12.28 -12.99 36.25
N ILE A 205 -12.36 -12.68 34.95
CA ILE A 205 -11.20 -12.67 34.05
C ILE A 205 -10.65 -11.25 33.95
N ASP A 206 -9.43 -11.07 34.44
CA ASP A 206 -8.72 -9.79 34.42
C ASP A 206 -8.01 -9.52 33.08
N CYS A 207 -7.71 -10.57 32.31
CA CYS A 207 -6.78 -10.52 31.20
C CYS A 207 -7.29 -11.28 29.96
N VAL A 208 -7.29 -10.59 28.82
CA VAL A 208 -7.68 -11.14 27.52
C VAL A 208 -6.46 -11.35 26.66
N TYR A 209 -6.34 -12.53 26.08
CA TYR A 209 -5.29 -12.93 25.17
C TYR A 209 -5.85 -12.91 23.76
N ASN A 210 -5.06 -12.43 22.79
CA ASN A 210 -5.37 -12.61 21.38
C ASN A 210 -4.18 -13.23 20.67
N ALA A 211 -4.46 -14.29 19.93
CA ALA A 211 -3.47 -14.94 19.07
C ALA A 211 -3.95 -14.96 17.63
N ASP A 212 -3.00 -14.83 16.70
CA ASP A 212 -3.29 -14.88 15.28
C ASP A 212 -2.12 -15.43 14.47
N GLN A 213 -2.43 -16.17 13.40
CA GLN A 213 -1.43 -16.64 12.45
C GLN A 213 -1.21 -15.67 11.31
N THR A 214 0.05 -15.45 10.99
CA THR A 214 0.45 -14.65 9.85
C THR A 214 1.49 -15.35 8.99
N GLY A 215 1.27 -15.31 7.67
CA GLY A 215 2.22 -15.84 6.70
C GLY A 215 3.41 -14.90 6.49
N VAL A 216 4.62 -15.43 6.62
CA VAL A 216 5.89 -14.76 6.35
C VAL A 216 6.59 -15.45 5.18
N ASN A 217 6.73 -14.74 4.06
CA ASN A 217 7.32 -15.31 2.85
C ASN A 217 8.85 -15.24 2.89
N TYR A 218 9.53 -16.20 2.26
CA TYR A 218 10.99 -16.16 2.12
C TYR A 218 11.46 -15.06 1.19
N GLU A 219 10.64 -14.71 0.19
CA GLU A 219 10.94 -13.63 -0.74
C GLU A 219 9.76 -12.66 -0.77
N TYR A 220 10.01 -11.40 -0.43
CA TYR A 220 9.07 -10.30 -0.66
C TYR A 220 9.40 -9.63 -2.00
N LEU A 221 9.15 -10.34 -3.10
CA LEU A 221 9.36 -9.78 -4.42
C LEU A 221 8.26 -8.76 -4.75
N PRO A 222 8.63 -7.59 -5.29
CA PRO A 222 7.69 -6.67 -5.92
C PRO A 222 6.81 -7.36 -6.96
N THR A 223 5.50 -7.14 -6.92
CA THR A 223 4.57 -7.61 -7.98
C THR A 223 4.66 -6.75 -9.24
N LYS A 224 5.22 -5.54 -9.13
CA LYS A 224 5.44 -4.60 -10.24
C LYS A 224 6.92 -4.30 -10.37
N THR A 225 7.42 -4.20 -11.60
CA THR A 225 8.83 -3.85 -11.89
C THR A 225 8.90 -2.87 -13.07
N LEU A 226 9.96 -2.06 -13.10
CA LEU A 226 10.22 -1.10 -14.15
C LEU A 226 10.92 -1.80 -15.32
N ASN A 227 10.31 -1.77 -16.50
CA ASN A 227 10.89 -2.28 -17.75
C ASN A 227 10.66 -1.30 -18.90
N PRO A 228 11.43 -1.42 -20.00
CA PRO A 228 11.13 -0.72 -21.25
C PRO A 228 9.66 -0.85 -21.65
N THR A 229 9.09 0.25 -22.14
CA THR A 229 7.69 0.29 -22.57
C THR A 229 7.50 -0.61 -23.80
N GLY A 230 6.59 -1.58 -23.73
CA GLY A 230 6.30 -2.52 -24.82
C GLY A 230 6.77 -3.96 -24.60
N ASP A 231 7.55 -4.22 -23.54
CA ASP A 231 7.99 -5.58 -23.21
C ASP A 231 6.80 -6.43 -22.71
N LYS A 232 6.44 -7.46 -23.49
CA LYS A 232 5.33 -8.38 -23.19
C LYS A 232 5.70 -9.42 -22.11
N THR A 233 6.99 -9.74 -21.98
CA THR A 233 7.48 -10.74 -21.03
C THR A 233 8.60 -10.15 -20.19
N ILE A 234 8.39 -10.14 -18.88
CA ILE A 234 9.30 -9.54 -17.91
C ILE A 234 9.94 -10.65 -17.07
N TRP A 235 11.24 -10.84 -17.22
CA TRP A 235 12.00 -11.80 -16.43
C TRP A 235 12.52 -11.18 -15.13
N VAL A 236 11.95 -11.57 -13.99
CA VAL A 236 12.45 -11.21 -12.66
C VAL A 236 13.32 -12.35 -12.14
N LYS A 237 14.58 -12.06 -11.81
CA LYS A 237 15.44 -13.03 -11.12
C LYS A 237 14.91 -13.26 -9.71
N CYS A 238 14.44 -14.47 -9.43
CA CYS A 238 14.03 -14.91 -8.09
C CYS A 238 15.08 -15.81 -7.46
N GLY A 239 15.05 -15.92 -6.13
CA GLY A 239 15.93 -16.81 -5.36
C GLY A 239 15.51 -18.28 -5.37
N GLY A 240 14.40 -18.61 -6.04
CA GLY A 240 13.83 -19.96 -6.12
C GLY A 240 12.91 -20.33 -4.96
N LYS A 241 12.61 -19.41 -4.04
CA LYS A 241 11.78 -19.62 -2.83
C LYS A 241 10.53 -18.74 -2.77
N THR A 242 10.08 -18.20 -3.90
CA THR A 242 8.91 -17.30 -3.97
C THR A 242 7.62 -17.89 -3.40
N LYS A 243 7.50 -19.23 -3.37
CA LYS A 243 6.35 -19.96 -2.81
C LYS A 243 6.61 -20.53 -1.41
N GLU A 244 7.82 -20.39 -0.85
CA GLU A 244 8.12 -20.83 0.51
C GLU A 244 7.70 -19.76 1.52
N ARG A 245 7.05 -20.20 2.59
CA ARG A 245 6.63 -19.37 3.71
C ARG A 245 6.83 -20.05 5.05
N VAL A 246 6.88 -19.25 6.09
CA VAL A 246 6.76 -19.63 7.50
C VAL A 246 5.40 -19.12 7.98
N THR A 247 4.64 -19.95 8.68
CA THR A 247 3.45 -19.49 9.40
C THR A 247 3.87 -19.13 10.82
N ALA A 248 3.69 -17.88 11.22
CA ALA A 248 4.00 -17.42 12.57
C ALA A 248 2.71 -17.14 13.34
N MET A 249 2.56 -17.76 14.51
CA MET A 249 1.50 -17.46 15.47
C MET A 249 2.04 -16.47 16.50
N LEU A 250 1.40 -15.31 16.57
CA LEU A 250 1.76 -14.22 17.48
C LEU A 250 0.75 -14.21 18.63
N LEU A 251 1.22 -14.18 19.88
CA LEU A 251 0.36 -14.13 21.06
C LEU A 251 0.70 -12.92 21.93
N ALA A 252 -0.32 -12.13 22.26
CA ALA A 252 -0.20 -11.03 23.20
C ALA A 252 -1.47 -10.88 24.06
N ASP A 253 -1.35 -10.16 25.17
CA ASP A 253 -2.46 -9.91 26.09
C ASP A 253 -2.86 -8.43 26.20
N SER A 254 -3.98 -8.20 26.88
CA SER A 254 -4.56 -6.88 27.14
C SER A 254 -3.68 -5.94 27.96
N THR A 255 -2.69 -6.45 28.69
CA THR A 255 -1.69 -5.64 29.41
C THR A 255 -0.56 -5.15 28.51
N GLY A 256 -0.49 -5.69 27.28
CA GLY A 256 0.56 -5.42 26.32
C GLY A 256 1.72 -6.41 26.37
N ALA A 257 1.63 -7.45 27.21
CA ALA A 257 2.65 -8.49 27.27
C ALA A 257 2.64 -9.31 25.99
N LYS A 258 3.85 -9.64 25.52
CA LYS A 258 4.08 -10.48 24.34
C LYS A 258 4.65 -11.81 24.82
N TYR A 259 4.24 -12.87 24.15
CA TYR A 259 4.64 -14.24 24.50
C TYR A 259 5.55 -14.84 23.42
N PRO A 260 6.29 -15.92 23.76
CA PRO A 260 7.13 -16.63 22.80
C PRO A 260 6.36 -17.06 21.54
N LEU A 261 7.02 -17.01 20.39
CA LEU A 261 6.40 -17.27 19.09
C LEU A 261 6.21 -18.77 18.83
N PHE A 262 5.18 -19.12 18.06
CA PHE A 262 5.10 -20.44 17.43
C PHE A 262 5.28 -20.30 15.91
N LEU A 263 6.28 -20.98 15.36
CA LEU A 263 6.61 -20.93 13.94
C LEU A 263 6.39 -22.30 13.30
N VAL A 264 5.71 -22.35 12.17
CA VAL A 264 5.54 -23.57 11.37
C VAL A 264 6.30 -23.43 10.06
N LEU A 265 7.32 -24.28 9.89
CA LEU A 265 8.19 -24.29 8.72
C LEU A 265 7.88 -25.51 7.85
N ARG A 266 8.19 -25.36 6.56
CA ARG A 266 8.11 -26.48 5.63
C ARG A 266 9.18 -27.53 5.97
N SER A 267 8.77 -28.78 6.15
CA SER A 267 9.63 -29.93 6.43
C SER A 267 9.22 -31.13 5.58
N THR A 268 10.18 -31.85 5.03
CA THR A 268 9.92 -33.04 4.21
C THR A 268 9.46 -34.21 5.09
N LYS A 269 8.33 -34.82 4.75
CA LYS A 269 7.84 -36.02 5.44
C LYS A 269 8.73 -37.23 5.12
N SER A 270 9.08 -38.03 6.14
CA SER A 270 9.73 -39.32 5.92
C SER A 270 8.79 -40.29 5.21
N LYS A 271 9.33 -41.19 4.38
CA LYS A 271 8.55 -42.26 3.74
C LYS A 271 8.27 -43.44 4.69
N VAL A 272 8.99 -43.52 5.81
CA VAL A 272 8.90 -44.62 6.78
C VAL A 272 7.97 -44.24 7.94
N LYS A 273 6.89 -45.00 8.15
CA LYS A 273 5.83 -44.67 9.13
C LYS A 273 6.34 -44.50 10.56
N SER A 274 7.16 -45.42 11.06
CA SER A 274 7.72 -45.34 12.43
C SER A 274 8.55 -44.08 12.65
N ILE A 275 9.35 -43.69 11.65
CA ILE A 275 10.15 -42.45 11.69
C ILE A 275 9.25 -41.21 11.62
N VAL A 276 8.11 -41.27 10.90
CA VAL A 276 7.14 -40.17 10.89
C VAL A 276 6.57 -39.94 12.29
N GLU A 277 6.16 -41.00 12.97
CA GLU A 277 5.61 -40.92 14.32
C GLU A 277 6.65 -40.36 15.30
N GLU A 278 7.86 -40.93 15.31
CA GLU A 278 8.98 -40.46 16.12
C GLU A 278 9.32 -38.99 15.84
N ASN A 279 9.36 -38.56 14.58
CA ASN A 279 9.62 -37.17 14.25
C ASN A 279 8.50 -36.24 14.76
N LEU A 280 7.24 -36.68 14.69
CA LEU A 280 6.10 -35.89 15.15
C LEU A 280 6.03 -35.79 16.68
N THR A 281 6.47 -36.80 17.41
CA THR A 281 6.43 -36.84 18.88
C THR A 281 7.67 -36.19 19.51
N GLU A 282 8.86 -36.51 19.03
CA GLU A 282 10.12 -36.11 19.67
C GLU A 282 10.79 -34.90 19.03
N ARG A 283 10.48 -34.61 17.75
CA ARG A 283 11.25 -33.66 16.92
C ARG A 283 10.39 -32.61 16.24
N GLN A 284 9.18 -32.41 16.78
CA GLN A 284 8.23 -31.39 16.31
C GLN A 284 7.99 -31.42 14.78
N GLY A 285 8.06 -32.61 14.17
CA GLY A 285 7.86 -32.84 12.73
C GLY A 285 9.10 -32.65 11.84
N PHE A 286 10.28 -32.48 12.43
CA PHE A 286 11.56 -32.46 11.72
C PHE A 286 12.27 -33.81 11.74
N GLY A 287 12.99 -34.12 10.65
CA GLY A 287 13.92 -35.24 10.64
C GLY A 287 15.15 -34.98 11.51
N LYS A 288 15.79 -36.05 11.98
CA LYS A 288 16.96 -36.03 12.89
C LYS A 288 18.05 -35.02 12.51
N THR A 289 18.38 -34.88 11.23
CA THR A 289 19.44 -33.96 10.78
C THR A 289 19.02 -32.50 10.91
N VAL A 290 17.79 -32.16 10.49
CA VAL A 290 17.29 -30.78 10.56
C VAL A 290 17.04 -30.37 12.01
N TRP A 291 16.55 -31.30 12.83
CA TRP A 291 16.28 -31.08 14.25
C TRP A 291 17.49 -30.56 15.02
N LYS A 292 18.71 -31.07 14.74
CA LYS A 292 19.96 -30.58 15.34
C LYS A 292 20.22 -29.08 15.14
N SER A 293 19.68 -28.50 14.07
CA SER A 293 19.77 -27.06 13.78
C SER A 293 18.57 -26.26 14.27
N VAL A 294 17.43 -26.92 14.51
CA VAL A 294 16.19 -26.27 14.95
C VAL A 294 16.22 -26.00 16.46
N VAL A 295 16.70 -26.94 17.27
CA VAL A 295 16.76 -26.77 18.74
C VAL A 295 17.56 -25.52 19.15
N PRO A 296 18.81 -25.31 18.69
CA PRO A 296 19.54 -24.08 19.04
C PRO A 296 18.87 -22.81 18.50
N MET A 297 18.13 -22.92 17.40
CA MET A 297 17.41 -21.81 16.81
C MET A 297 16.19 -21.41 17.64
N GLN A 298 15.52 -22.37 18.28
CA GLN A 298 14.45 -22.10 19.24
C GLN A 298 14.99 -21.34 20.45
N ASP A 299 16.06 -21.87 21.06
CA ASP A 299 16.66 -21.30 22.26
C ASP A 299 17.19 -19.88 22.04
N GLN A 300 17.83 -19.64 20.89
CA GLN A 300 18.39 -18.33 20.55
C GLN A 300 17.33 -17.25 20.28
N ASN A 301 16.13 -17.64 19.84
CA ASN A 301 15.11 -16.70 19.37
C ASN A 301 13.85 -16.69 20.25
N ASP A 302 13.87 -17.39 21.39
CA ASP A 302 12.75 -17.54 22.31
C ASP A 302 11.44 -17.89 21.57
N CYS A 303 11.48 -19.01 20.83
CA CYS A 303 10.36 -19.45 20.01
C CYS A 303 10.24 -20.98 19.96
N GLN A 304 9.04 -21.45 19.64
CA GLN A 304 8.75 -22.85 19.35
C GLN A 304 8.64 -23.07 17.85
N ILE A 305 9.35 -24.06 17.30
CA ILE A 305 9.44 -24.29 15.86
C ILE A 305 8.91 -25.68 15.53
N TYR A 306 7.84 -25.74 14.74
CA TYR A 306 7.22 -26.97 14.24
C TYR A 306 7.43 -27.12 12.74
N GLY A 307 7.48 -28.37 12.28
CA GLY A 307 7.72 -28.74 10.88
C GLY A 307 6.60 -29.58 10.31
N ASN A 308 6.08 -29.21 9.15
CA ASN A 308 5.21 -30.09 8.36
C ASN A 308 5.32 -29.81 6.84
N PRO A 309 4.82 -30.69 5.95
CA PRO A 309 5.03 -30.54 4.51
C PRO A 309 4.42 -29.30 3.87
N THR A 310 3.41 -28.72 4.52
CA THR A 310 2.60 -27.63 3.97
C THR A 310 2.94 -26.28 4.61
N ALA A 311 3.63 -26.27 5.75
CA ALA A 311 3.86 -25.14 6.64
C ALA A 311 2.57 -24.49 7.17
N TRP A 312 1.48 -25.26 7.32
CA TRP A 312 0.20 -24.76 7.86
C TRP A 312 0.01 -25.15 9.32
N TRP A 313 -0.81 -24.35 10.01
CA TRP A 313 -1.29 -24.66 11.36
C TRP A 313 -2.24 -25.87 11.34
N ASN A 314 -2.26 -26.64 12.42
CA ASN A 314 -3.16 -27.79 12.58
C ASN A 314 -3.51 -28.01 14.05
N GLU A 315 -4.47 -28.91 14.31
CA GLU A 315 -4.98 -29.23 15.63
C GLU A 315 -3.90 -29.62 16.65
N LYS A 316 -2.94 -30.46 16.25
CA LYS A 316 -1.84 -30.86 17.12
C LYS A 316 -1.03 -29.66 17.59
N ILE A 317 -0.76 -28.70 16.70
CA ILE A 317 -0.02 -27.49 17.04
C ILE A 317 -0.88 -26.58 17.94
N SER A 318 -2.20 -26.51 17.74
CA SER A 318 -3.12 -25.82 18.66
C SER A 318 -3.03 -26.39 20.09
N MET A 319 -3.00 -27.72 20.22
CA MET A 319 -2.84 -28.40 21.52
C MET A 319 -1.51 -28.07 22.19
N GLU A 320 -0.41 -28.12 21.43
CA GLU A 320 0.92 -27.79 21.95
C GLU A 320 1.06 -26.30 22.31
N PHE A 321 0.42 -25.41 21.54
CA PHE A 321 0.34 -23.98 21.85
C PHE A 321 -0.37 -23.73 23.19
N LEU A 322 -1.53 -24.38 23.41
CA LEU A 322 -2.26 -24.28 24.68
C LEU A 322 -1.43 -24.83 25.86
N LYS A 323 -0.80 -26.00 25.67
CA LYS A 323 0.10 -26.60 26.67
C LYS A 323 1.22 -25.64 27.06
N TYR A 324 1.92 -25.10 26.07
CA TYR A 324 3.10 -24.28 26.29
C TYR A 324 2.75 -22.96 27.00
N HIS A 325 1.74 -22.24 26.54
CA HIS A 325 1.43 -20.92 27.07
C HIS A 325 0.55 -20.94 28.33
N PHE A 326 -0.34 -21.93 28.46
CA PHE A 326 -1.41 -21.87 29.45
C PHE A 326 -1.42 -23.01 30.47
N ALA A 327 -0.79 -24.17 30.20
CA ALA A 327 -0.87 -25.29 31.13
C ALA A 327 -0.02 -25.10 32.40
N ALA A 328 1.08 -24.34 32.33
CA ALA A 328 1.96 -24.10 33.47
C ALA A 328 1.68 -22.79 34.22
N ARG A 329 0.53 -22.15 33.97
CA ARG A 329 0.16 -20.89 34.66
C ARG A 329 0.06 -21.11 36.18
N PRO A 330 0.66 -20.25 37.01
CA PRO A 330 0.68 -20.42 38.46
C PRO A 330 -0.71 -20.30 39.08
N ASP A 331 -1.59 -19.49 38.48
CA ASP A 331 -2.95 -19.22 38.91
C ASP A 331 -4.00 -20.12 38.23
N ARG A 332 -3.57 -21.13 37.46
CA ARG A 332 -4.46 -22.03 36.70
C ARG A 332 -5.54 -22.68 37.56
N ALA A 333 -5.25 -23.00 38.82
CA ALA A 333 -6.20 -23.66 39.71
C ALA A 333 -7.34 -22.74 40.18
N THR A 334 -7.12 -21.42 40.16
CA THR A 334 -8.01 -20.43 40.77
C THR A 334 -8.60 -19.44 39.76
N LYS A 335 -7.92 -19.19 38.64
CA LYS A 335 -8.31 -18.16 37.67
C LYS A 335 -8.50 -18.73 36.27
N LYS A 336 -9.54 -18.22 35.60
CA LYS A 336 -9.76 -18.43 34.16
C LYS A 336 -9.08 -17.32 33.37
N VAL A 337 -8.70 -17.61 32.13
CA VAL A 337 -8.31 -16.59 31.14
C VAL A 337 -9.11 -16.75 29.88
N LEU A 338 -9.22 -15.66 29.12
CA LEU A 338 -9.91 -15.63 27.84
C LEU A 338 -8.88 -15.56 26.71
N LEU A 339 -8.94 -16.50 25.76
CA LEU A 339 -8.15 -16.51 24.54
C LEU A 339 -9.07 -16.31 23.33
N LEU A 340 -8.79 -15.25 22.57
CA LEU A 340 -9.47 -14.90 21.33
C LEU A 340 -8.71 -15.49 20.14
N TRP A 341 -9.38 -16.34 19.37
CA TRP A 341 -8.87 -16.94 18.13
C TRP A 341 -9.79 -16.64 16.94
N ASP A 342 -9.20 -16.57 15.74
CA ASP A 342 -9.98 -16.51 14.50
C ASP A 342 -10.75 -17.81 14.26
N ASP A 343 -11.77 -17.78 13.38
CA ASP A 343 -12.69 -18.90 13.14
C ASP A 343 -12.07 -20.07 12.33
N PHE A 344 -10.78 -20.33 12.50
CA PHE A 344 -10.10 -21.44 11.87
C PHE A 344 -10.46 -22.76 12.56
N SER A 345 -10.88 -23.77 11.79
CA SER A 345 -11.42 -25.03 12.32
C SER A 345 -10.46 -25.76 13.28
N ALA A 346 -9.14 -25.71 13.04
CA ALA A 346 -8.16 -26.35 13.89
C ALA A 346 -7.99 -25.71 15.29
N HIS A 347 -8.58 -24.54 15.52
CA HIS A 347 -8.62 -23.88 16.84
C HIS A 347 -9.74 -24.40 17.74
N PHE A 348 -10.75 -25.06 17.15
CA PHE A 348 -11.97 -25.40 17.84
C PHE A 348 -12.45 -26.82 17.53
N THR A 349 -11.51 -27.75 17.35
CA THR A 349 -11.84 -29.18 17.40
C THR A 349 -12.26 -29.55 18.82
N ASP A 350 -13.03 -30.63 18.96
CA ASP A 350 -13.55 -31.05 20.26
C ASP A 350 -12.41 -31.29 21.27
N ASP A 351 -11.31 -31.89 20.83
CA ASP A 351 -10.12 -32.12 21.67
C ASP A 351 -9.46 -30.82 22.14
N VAL A 352 -9.35 -29.82 21.25
CA VAL A 352 -8.77 -28.52 21.58
C VAL A 352 -9.64 -27.75 22.58
N VAL A 353 -10.95 -27.74 22.35
CA VAL A 353 -11.91 -27.09 23.24
C VAL A 353 -11.94 -27.77 24.61
N ALA A 354 -12.02 -29.11 24.65
CA ALA A 354 -12.00 -29.88 25.89
C ALA A 354 -10.69 -29.67 26.67
N TYR A 355 -9.56 -29.64 25.96
CA TYR A 355 -8.28 -29.40 26.60
C TYR A 355 -8.16 -27.98 27.16
N ALA A 356 -8.56 -26.95 26.39
CA ALA A 356 -8.57 -25.56 26.87
C ALA A 356 -9.41 -25.41 28.15
N GLN A 357 -10.61 -26.01 28.17
CA GLN A 357 -11.46 -26.03 29.36
C GLN A 357 -10.78 -26.72 30.54
N SER A 358 -10.11 -27.86 30.33
CA SER A 358 -9.39 -28.59 31.39
C SER A 358 -8.26 -27.79 32.05
N ILE A 359 -7.73 -26.77 31.37
CA ILE A 359 -6.68 -25.88 31.88
C ILE A 359 -7.18 -24.47 32.19
N ASN A 360 -8.49 -24.29 32.38
CA ASN A 360 -9.12 -22.99 32.69
C ASN A 360 -8.79 -21.89 31.66
N VAL A 361 -8.79 -22.25 30.38
CA VAL A 361 -8.73 -21.31 29.25
C VAL A 361 -10.08 -21.33 28.55
N MET A 362 -10.76 -20.18 28.56
CA MET A 362 -11.97 -19.97 27.78
C MET A 362 -11.57 -19.52 26.37
N LEU A 363 -12.06 -20.24 25.36
CA LEU A 363 -11.85 -19.87 23.96
C LEU A 363 -13.06 -19.09 23.45
N GLU A 364 -12.82 -17.98 22.78
CA GLU A 364 -13.86 -17.21 22.12
C GLU A 364 -13.46 -16.94 20.66
N ARG A 365 -14.45 -17.10 19.77
CA ARG A 365 -14.27 -16.92 18.33
C ARG A 365 -14.34 -15.45 17.97
N ILE A 366 -13.36 -14.97 17.22
CA ILE A 366 -13.52 -13.71 16.49
C ILE A 366 -14.61 -13.89 15.42
N PRO A 367 -15.56 -12.95 15.30
CA PRO A 367 -16.60 -13.02 14.29
C PRO A 367 -16.00 -13.17 12.87
N PRO A 368 -16.41 -14.18 12.09
CA PRO A 368 -15.89 -14.39 10.75
C PRO A 368 -16.08 -13.14 9.88
N ARG A 369 -15.11 -12.83 9.01
CA ARG A 369 -15.09 -11.64 8.12
C ARG A 369 -14.88 -10.28 8.80
N TYR A 370 -14.94 -10.22 10.13
CA TYR A 370 -14.75 -8.99 10.90
C TYR A 370 -13.41 -8.93 11.65
N THR A 371 -12.42 -9.75 11.28
CA THR A 371 -11.09 -9.75 11.92
C THR A 371 -10.43 -8.37 11.89
N TRP A 372 -10.62 -7.62 10.79
CA TRP A 372 -10.09 -6.27 10.61
C TRP A 372 -10.57 -5.24 11.65
N ILE A 373 -11.63 -5.52 12.42
CA ILE A 373 -12.14 -4.65 13.48
C ILE A 373 -12.22 -5.33 14.85
N CYS A 374 -12.52 -6.64 14.88
CA CYS A 374 -12.71 -7.39 16.12
C CYS A 374 -11.43 -8.08 16.62
N GLN A 375 -10.40 -8.24 15.78
CA GLN A 375 -9.18 -8.98 16.15
C GLN A 375 -8.01 -8.02 16.41
N PRO A 376 -7.53 -7.92 17.67
CA PRO A 376 -6.42 -7.04 18.03
C PRO A 376 -5.16 -7.23 17.15
N ALA A 377 -4.82 -8.47 16.80
CA ALA A 377 -3.68 -8.79 15.96
C ALA A 377 -3.73 -8.15 14.58
N ASP A 378 -4.86 -8.30 13.88
CA ASP A 378 -5.08 -7.71 12.56
C ASP A 378 -5.18 -6.20 12.62
N VAL A 379 -5.77 -5.66 13.68
CA VAL A 379 -5.94 -4.22 13.89
C VAL A 379 -4.61 -3.51 14.18
N ALA A 380 -3.68 -4.15 14.91
CA ALA A 380 -2.54 -3.43 15.47
C ALA A 380 -1.15 -3.98 15.12
N TRP A 381 -0.88 -5.28 15.26
CA TRP A 381 0.51 -5.76 15.24
C TRP A 381 0.94 -6.54 14.00
N ASN A 382 0.00 -7.16 13.26
CA ASN A 382 0.33 -7.89 12.03
C ASN A 382 0.95 -6.99 10.95
N ARG A 383 0.35 -5.82 10.73
CA ARG A 383 0.81 -4.85 9.72
C ARG A 383 2.24 -4.32 9.99
N PRO A 384 2.56 -3.76 11.18
CA PRO A 384 3.91 -3.28 11.45
C PRO A 384 4.95 -4.40 11.47
N LEU A 385 4.60 -5.61 11.94
CA LEU A 385 5.49 -6.78 11.83
C LEU A 385 5.86 -7.05 10.37
N LYS A 386 4.87 -7.16 9.48
CA LYS A 386 5.11 -7.38 8.04
C LYS A 386 5.89 -6.24 7.40
N ALA A 387 5.69 -4.99 7.82
CA ALA A 387 6.47 -3.86 7.33
C ALA A 387 7.95 -4.00 7.69
N ARG A 388 8.27 -4.39 8.94
CA ARG A 388 9.66 -4.66 9.38
C ARG A 388 10.30 -5.80 8.60
N LEU A 389 9.57 -6.89 8.36
CA LEU A 389 10.06 -8.03 7.59
C LEU A 389 10.39 -7.66 6.13
N ARG A 390 9.55 -6.83 5.49
CA ARG A 390 9.84 -6.29 4.14
C ARG A 390 11.09 -5.41 4.14
N GLN A 391 11.30 -4.62 5.19
CA GLN A 391 12.52 -3.80 5.31
C GLN A 391 13.77 -4.68 5.43
N ASN A 392 13.74 -5.71 6.28
CA ASN A 392 14.86 -6.66 6.41
C ASN A 392 15.20 -7.34 5.07
N TRP A 393 14.17 -7.68 4.28
CA TRP A 393 14.35 -8.22 2.93
C TRP A 393 15.04 -7.22 1.98
N LEU A 394 14.61 -5.96 1.95
CA LEU A 394 15.26 -4.92 1.15
C LEU A 394 16.72 -4.72 1.55
N ASP A 395 17.02 -4.74 2.84
CA ASP A 395 18.39 -4.59 3.34
C ASP A 395 19.28 -5.80 2.99
N LEU A 396 18.73 -7.01 2.97
CA LEU A 396 19.41 -8.19 2.46
C LEU A 396 19.77 -8.04 0.97
N ILE A 397 18.82 -7.59 0.13
CA ILE A 397 19.07 -7.37 -1.30
C ILE A 397 20.16 -6.31 -1.50
N ARG A 398 20.08 -5.19 -0.77
CA ARG A 398 21.09 -4.12 -0.81
C ARG A 398 22.49 -4.63 -0.47
N ARG A 399 22.61 -5.44 0.59
CA ARG A 399 23.89 -6.06 0.99
C ARG A 399 24.44 -7.00 -0.09
N GLN A 400 23.60 -7.87 -0.66
CA GLN A 400 24.02 -8.78 -1.72
C GLN A 400 24.46 -8.05 -2.99
N LEU A 401 23.76 -6.99 -3.39
CA LEU A 401 24.14 -6.14 -4.52
C LEU A 401 25.49 -5.45 -4.29
N HIS A 402 25.73 -4.94 -3.08
CA HIS A 402 27.00 -4.31 -2.72
C HIS A 402 28.17 -5.30 -2.82
N ILE A 403 28.01 -6.52 -2.27
CA ILE A 403 29.04 -7.57 -2.31
C ILE A 403 29.32 -8.01 -3.76
N SER A 404 28.28 -8.20 -4.58
CA SER A 404 28.43 -8.56 -5.99
C SER A 404 29.21 -7.51 -6.77
N ARG A 405 28.94 -6.21 -6.54
CA ARG A 405 29.68 -5.10 -7.15
C ARG A 405 31.14 -5.05 -6.70
N GLN A 406 31.40 -5.18 -5.40
CA GLN A 406 32.77 -5.17 -4.86
C GLN A 406 33.63 -6.31 -5.40
N ARG A 407 33.04 -7.50 -5.57
CA ARG A 407 33.75 -8.69 -6.04
C ARG A 407 33.80 -8.80 -7.57
N GLY A 408 33.13 -7.92 -8.30
CA GLY A 408 33.06 -7.97 -9.77
C GLY A 408 32.33 -9.21 -10.31
N ILE A 409 31.50 -9.87 -9.50
CA ILE A 409 30.77 -11.08 -9.90
C ILE A 409 29.33 -10.77 -10.32
N PRO A 410 28.73 -11.51 -11.27
CA PRO A 410 27.34 -11.35 -11.64
C PRO A 410 26.39 -11.50 -10.44
N PHE A 411 25.44 -10.58 -10.29
CA PHE A 411 24.46 -10.63 -9.21
C PHE A 411 23.50 -11.83 -9.38
N LYS A 412 23.43 -12.64 -8.32
CA LYS A 412 22.47 -13.73 -8.16
C LYS A 412 21.76 -13.55 -6.82
N LEU A 413 20.47 -13.22 -6.87
CA LEU A 413 19.65 -13.07 -5.66
C LEU A 413 19.64 -14.39 -4.88
N GLN A 414 19.95 -14.31 -3.58
CA GLN A 414 19.83 -15.43 -2.65
C GLN A 414 18.72 -15.13 -1.64
N PRO A 415 17.78 -16.06 -1.43
CA PRO A 415 16.76 -15.90 -0.39
C PRO A 415 17.40 -16.05 1.00
N PRO A 416 16.73 -15.63 2.08
CA PRO A 416 17.27 -15.76 3.42
C PRO A 416 17.27 -17.24 3.81
N THR A 417 18.18 -17.62 4.71
CA THR A 417 18.15 -18.97 5.28
C THR A 417 17.02 -19.09 6.30
N ARG A 418 16.66 -20.33 6.71
CA ARG A 418 15.66 -20.55 7.77
C ARG A 418 16.05 -19.80 9.05
N ALA A 419 17.32 -19.90 9.45
CA ALA A 419 17.85 -19.23 10.63
C ALA A 419 17.69 -17.71 10.53
N THR A 420 18.01 -17.13 9.37
CA THR A 420 17.82 -15.70 9.12
C THR A 420 16.36 -15.28 9.25
N ILE A 421 15.41 -16.02 8.67
CA ILE A 421 13.99 -15.68 8.75
C ILE A 421 13.48 -15.79 10.18
N VAL A 422 13.82 -16.87 10.89
CA VAL A 422 13.38 -17.05 12.28
C VAL A 422 13.87 -15.89 13.14
N SER A 423 15.15 -15.51 13.02
CA SER A 423 15.69 -14.33 13.70
C SER A 423 14.96 -13.05 13.29
N TRP A 424 14.69 -12.83 12.01
CA TRP A 424 13.94 -11.64 11.58
C TRP A 424 12.53 -11.56 12.17
N ILE A 425 11.82 -12.69 12.28
CA ILE A 425 10.48 -12.73 12.87
C ILE A 425 10.57 -12.45 14.38
N ALA A 426 11.49 -13.12 15.08
CA ALA A 426 11.69 -12.94 16.51
C ALA A 426 12.12 -11.50 16.86
N ASP A 427 13.05 -10.93 16.09
CA ASP A 427 13.50 -9.54 16.25
C ASP A 427 12.36 -8.56 15.96
N ALA A 428 11.61 -8.77 14.89
CA ALA A 428 10.49 -7.89 14.55
C ALA A 428 9.38 -7.94 15.61
N TRP A 429 9.13 -9.12 16.20
CA TRP A 429 8.15 -9.29 17.27
C TRP A 429 8.63 -8.67 18.58
N SER A 430 9.85 -8.96 19.01
CA SER A 430 10.44 -8.44 20.25
C SER A 430 10.57 -6.91 20.24
N GLN A 431 10.89 -6.31 19.11
CA GLN A 431 11.02 -4.85 18.95
C GLN A 431 9.68 -4.12 18.81
N LEU A 432 8.56 -4.84 18.63
CA LEU A 432 7.26 -4.21 18.48
C LEU A 432 6.86 -3.48 19.78
N PRO A 433 6.47 -2.20 19.75
CA PRO A 433 6.15 -1.47 20.98
C PRO A 433 4.95 -2.05 21.73
N VAL A 434 5.05 -2.12 23.07
CA VAL A 434 3.96 -2.55 23.97
C VAL A 434 2.69 -1.70 23.75
N VAL A 435 2.86 -0.40 23.50
CA VAL A 435 1.74 0.52 23.20
C VAL A 435 0.97 0.10 21.94
N THR A 436 1.64 -0.51 20.94
CA THR A 436 0.97 -1.03 19.75
C THR A 436 0.02 -2.18 20.12
N ILE A 437 0.44 -3.08 21.01
CA ILE A 437 -0.39 -4.18 21.51
C ILE A 437 -1.62 -3.64 22.23
N ILE A 438 -1.41 -2.79 23.24
CA ILE A 438 -2.49 -2.19 24.04
C ILE A 438 -3.49 -1.45 23.14
N ASN A 439 -3.00 -0.68 22.16
CA ASN A 439 -3.85 0.03 21.22
C ASN A 439 -4.69 -0.91 20.34
N GLY A 440 -4.23 -2.13 20.06
CA GLY A 440 -5.02 -3.16 19.39
C GLY A 440 -6.26 -3.53 20.20
N PHE A 441 -6.07 -3.90 21.46
CA PHE A 441 -7.18 -4.23 22.36
C PHE A 441 -8.15 -3.06 22.58
N LYS A 442 -7.62 -1.83 22.72
CA LYS A 442 -8.45 -0.62 22.84
C LYS A 442 -9.28 -0.33 21.59
N LYS A 443 -8.69 -0.48 20.39
CA LYS A 443 -9.41 -0.27 19.12
C LYS A 443 -10.52 -1.31 18.91
N CYS A 444 -10.31 -2.53 19.40
CA CYS A 444 -11.34 -3.57 19.43
C CYS A 444 -12.33 -3.42 20.61
N ARG A 445 -12.22 -2.35 21.43
CA ARG A 445 -13.08 -2.07 22.60
C ARG A 445 -13.07 -3.17 23.68
N LEU A 446 -12.04 -4.00 23.73
CA LEU A 446 -11.94 -5.13 24.66
C LEU A 446 -11.40 -4.75 26.05
N VAL A 447 -10.85 -3.56 26.19
CA VAL A 447 -10.28 -3.03 27.44
C VAL A 447 -10.75 -1.60 27.62
N ASP A 448 -11.15 -1.24 28.84
CA ASP A 448 -11.60 0.11 29.14
C ASP A 448 -10.49 1.16 28.90
N SER A 449 -10.90 2.30 28.35
CA SER A 449 -10.09 3.50 28.37
C SER A 449 -9.99 3.96 29.81
N VAL A 450 -8.82 3.82 30.43
CA VAL A 450 -8.56 4.48 31.73
C VAL A 450 -8.87 5.97 31.56
N ASP A 451 -9.93 6.44 32.22
CA ASP A 451 -10.32 7.85 32.24
C ASP A 451 -9.12 8.70 32.69
N GLY A 452 -8.71 9.65 31.85
CA GLY A 452 -7.71 10.67 32.21
C GLY A 452 -6.31 10.53 31.61
N VAL A 453 -6.04 9.53 30.75
CA VAL A 453 -4.90 9.64 29.83
C VAL A 453 -5.43 10.35 28.58
N PRO A 454 -4.86 11.49 28.16
CA PRO A 454 -5.23 12.08 26.88
C PRO A 454 -5.15 10.99 25.82
N SER A 455 -6.15 10.92 24.93
CA SER A 455 -5.89 10.31 23.63
C SER A 455 -4.64 10.99 23.11
N VAL A 456 -3.50 10.32 23.20
CA VAL A 456 -2.27 10.90 22.69
C VAL A 456 -2.52 10.95 21.19
N GLU A 457 -2.84 12.15 20.70
CA GLU A 457 -2.72 12.50 19.30
C GLU A 457 -1.42 11.89 18.84
N GLU A 458 -1.50 11.07 17.80
CA GLU A 458 -0.40 10.40 17.12
C GLU A 458 0.97 10.83 17.66
N VAL A 459 1.51 10.10 18.64
CA VAL A 459 2.97 9.98 18.67
C VAL A 459 3.26 9.11 17.48
N SER A 460 3.39 9.82 16.36
CA SER A 460 4.08 9.47 15.15
C SER A 460 5.31 8.67 15.61
N GLY A 461 5.17 7.35 15.66
CA GLY A 461 6.19 6.48 16.21
C GLY A 461 7.38 6.55 15.29
N GLY A 462 8.37 7.39 15.65
CA GLY A 462 9.61 7.57 14.90
C GLY A 462 9.38 7.57 13.40
N VAL A 463 8.58 8.53 12.92
CA VAL A 463 8.36 8.73 11.50
C VAL A 463 9.71 9.11 10.91
N VAL A 464 10.36 8.14 10.26
CA VAL A 464 11.08 8.47 9.04
C VAL A 464 9.98 8.97 8.12
N ASP A 465 9.88 10.30 8.04
CA ASP A 465 8.80 11.09 7.46
C ASP A 465 7.92 10.27 6.50
N ASP A 466 6.61 10.12 6.74
CA ASP A 466 5.71 9.41 5.83
C ASP A 466 5.78 10.04 4.43
N VAL A 467 6.26 11.29 4.33
CA VAL A 467 6.68 11.95 3.10
C VAL A 467 7.95 11.35 2.50
N PHE A 468 9.00 11.09 3.28
CA PHE A 468 10.24 10.41 2.83
C PHE A 468 9.99 8.94 2.47
N LEU A 469 9.13 8.24 3.22
CA LEU A 469 8.71 6.88 2.91
C LEU A 469 7.79 6.86 1.68
N ALA A 470 6.88 7.83 1.52
CA ALA A 470 6.10 8.01 0.29
C ALA A 470 6.96 8.42 -0.91
N GLU A 471 8.04 9.18 -0.72
CA GLU A 471 8.99 9.57 -1.77
C GLU A 471 9.90 8.38 -2.17
N LEU A 472 10.24 7.50 -1.21
CA LEU A 472 10.93 6.24 -1.45
C LEU A 472 10.03 5.16 -2.10
N MET A 473 8.74 5.15 -1.76
CA MET A 473 7.72 4.29 -2.38
C MET A 473 7.29 4.81 -3.76
N ALA A 474 7.28 6.13 -3.99
CA ALA A 474 7.04 6.73 -5.31
C ALA A 474 8.21 6.48 -6.28
N THR A 475 9.42 6.26 -5.76
CA THR A 475 10.60 5.85 -6.55
C THR A 475 10.72 4.34 -6.73
N SER A 476 9.96 3.54 -5.96
CA SER A 476 9.93 2.07 -6.03
C SER A 476 8.48 1.59 -6.16
N ALA A 477 7.93 1.64 -7.37
CA ALA A 477 6.52 1.36 -7.65
C ALA A 477 6.08 -0.05 -7.23
N ILE A 478 5.29 -0.17 -6.15
CA ILE A 478 4.54 -1.38 -5.81
C ILE A 478 3.27 -0.95 -5.07
N GLU A 479 2.12 -1.13 -5.72
CA GLU A 479 0.83 -1.23 -5.02
C GLU A 479 0.53 -2.71 -4.85
N ASP A 480 0.12 -3.08 -3.64
CA ASP A 480 -0.48 -4.36 -3.32
C ASP A 480 -1.78 -4.54 -4.12
N THR A 481 -1.84 -5.55 -5.00
CA THR A 481 -3.10 -6.09 -5.51
C THR A 481 -3.20 -7.53 -5.04
N LEU A 482 -4.10 -7.76 -4.08
CA LEU A 482 -4.63 -9.10 -3.79
C LEU A 482 -5.47 -9.53 -4.99
N ASP A 483 -5.07 -10.60 -5.68
CA ASP A 483 -5.87 -11.22 -6.73
C ASP A 483 -7.01 -12.05 -6.08
N PRO A 484 -8.30 -11.71 -6.30
CA PRO A 484 -9.43 -12.50 -5.85
C PRO A 484 -10.07 -13.18 -7.07
N GLY A 485 -9.52 -14.30 -7.53
CA GLY A 485 -10.14 -15.02 -8.64
C GLY A 485 -9.30 -16.07 -9.33
N SER A 486 -9.06 -17.21 -8.66
CA SER A 486 -8.95 -18.49 -9.38
C SER A 486 -9.17 -19.65 -8.40
N ASP A 487 -10.43 -19.84 -8.02
CA ASP A 487 -10.95 -21.13 -7.57
C ASP A 487 -12.33 -21.31 -8.21
N ILE A 488 -12.73 -22.55 -8.47
CA ILE A 488 -13.74 -23.05 -9.45
C ILE A 488 -13.11 -23.24 -10.85
N GLY A 489 -13.00 -24.42 -11.46
CA GLY A 489 -13.41 -25.78 -11.12
C GLY A 489 -13.42 -26.60 -12.42
N ASN A 490 -12.94 -27.85 -12.36
CA ASN A 490 -13.11 -28.97 -13.31
C ASN A 490 -12.70 -28.78 -14.78
N THR A 491 -11.63 -29.48 -15.17
CA THR A 491 -11.68 -30.38 -16.34
C THR A 491 -10.91 -31.65 -16.03
N LEU A 492 -11.56 -32.76 -16.36
CA LEU A 492 -11.18 -34.15 -16.15
C LEU A 492 -9.89 -34.48 -16.90
N ASP A 493 -8.91 -35.06 -16.19
CA ASP A 493 -7.84 -35.83 -16.81
C ASP A 493 -8.47 -37.14 -17.31
N VAL A 494 -8.56 -37.29 -18.62
CA VAL A 494 -8.76 -38.58 -19.27
C VAL A 494 -7.37 -39.14 -19.54
N ASP A 495 -7.14 -40.32 -19.00
CA ASP A 495 -5.99 -41.18 -19.23
C ASP A 495 -5.69 -41.31 -20.73
N ASP A 496 -4.40 -41.31 -21.08
CA ASP A 496 -3.89 -42.29 -22.04
C ASP A 496 -2.40 -42.50 -21.79
N GLU A 497 -2.11 -43.70 -21.28
CA GLU A 497 -0.81 -44.34 -21.29
C GLU A 497 -0.39 -44.61 -22.74
N GLU A 498 0.86 -44.30 -23.09
CA GLU A 498 1.52 -45.08 -24.15
C GLU A 498 3.00 -45.29 -23.79
N PHE A 499 3.25 -46.42 -23.13
CA PHE A 499 4.52 -47.13 -23.18
C PHE A 499 4.53 -47.98 -24.45
N VAL A 500 5.41 -47.69 -25.40
CA VAL A 500 5.88 -48.70 -26.37
C VAL A 500 7.39 -48.53 -26.61
N LEU A 501 8.12 -49.51 -26.07
CA LEU A 501 9.47 -50.03 -26.38
C LEU A 501 10.71 -49.14 -26.16
#